data_AF-A0AAW3MG15-F1
#
_entry.id   AF-A0AAW3MG15-F1
#
_cell.length_a   1.000
_cell.length_b   1.000
_cell.length_c   1.000
_cell.angle_alpha   90.00
_cell.angle_beta   90.00
_cell.angle_gamma   90.00
#
_symmetry.space_group_name_H-M   'P 1'
#
loop_
_entity.id
_entity.type
_entity.pdbx_description
1 polymer ?
#
loop_
_entity_poly.entity_id
_entity_poly.type
_entity_poly.pdbx_seq_one_letter_code
_entity_poly.pdbx_strand_id
1 'polypeptide(L)'
;MPITAFVHTHVLLWVLLLVTFFVAFSMYKNNKKAAKGIHMAFRLLLLLTFATGLYLYIKIMGMSENPDPLYHAKITLGLLSLIFGELTLVRLKKGKAYSGFVIGFIVLVLVTVFLGYSLPYGMKFF
;
A
#
# COMPACT_ATOMS: atom_id res chain seq x y z
N MET A 1 -21.74 -2.54 12.14
CA MET A 1 -21.53 -2.96 10.73
C MET A 1 -20.08 -3.40 10.58
N PRO A 2 -19.79 -4.69 10.32
CA PRO A 2 -18.44 -5.26 10.44
C PRO A 2 -17.41 -4.73 9.41
N ILE A 3 -17.85 -4.05 8.36
CA ILE A 3 -16.99 -3.63 7.23
C ILE A 3 -16.21 -2.35 7.57
N THR A 4 -16.78 -1.43 8.34
CA THR A 4 -16.10 -0.16 8.71
C THR A 4 -14.86 -0.41 9.56
N ALA A 5 -14.94 -1.35 10.52
CA ALA A 5 -13.78 -1.77 11.32
C ALA A 5 -12.66 -2.34 10.44
N PHE A 6 -13.02 -3.10 9.39
CA PHE A 6 -12.04 -3.66 8.46
C PHE A 6 -11.39 -2.59 7.56
N VAL A 7 -12.14 -1.56 7.16
CA VAL A 7 -11.60 -0.38 6.45
C VAL A 7 -10.58 0.34 7.33
N HIS A 8 -10.90 0.60 8.60
CA HIS A 8 -9.95 1.22 9.52
C HIS A 8 -8.68 0.39 9.69
N THR A 9 -8.80 -0.93 9.86
CA THR A 9 -7.65 -1.84 9.93
C THR A 9 -6.81 -1.78 8.65
N HIS A 10 -7.43 -1.76 7.47
CA HIS A 10 -6.70 -1.64 6.21
C HIS A 10 -5.95 -0.30 6.11
N VAL A 11 -6.58 0.82 6.49
CA VAL A 11 -5.93 2.14 6.52
C VAL A 11 -4.77 2.16 7.53
N LEU A 12 -4.93 1.55 8.70
CA LEU A 12 -3.84 1.42 9.68
C LEU A 12 -2.67 0.61 9.12
N LEU A 13 -2.94 -0.49 8.42
CA LEU A 13 -1.90 -1.28 7.76
C LEU A 13 -1.14 -0.47 6.71
N TRP A 14 -1.82 0.37 5.94
CA TRP A 14 -1.19 1.30 5.01
C TRP A 14 -0.24 2.29 5.71
N VAL A 15 -0.68 2.88 6.82
CA VAL A 15 0.16 3.79 7.61
C VAL A 15 1.39 3.07 8.15
N LEU A 16 1.22 1.87 8.73
CA LEU A 16 2.31 1.01 9.21
C LEU A 16 3.29 0.63 8.09
N LEU A 17 2.76 0.28 6.91
CA LEU A 17 3.53 -0.08 5.73
C LEU A 17 4.42 1.09 5.29
N LEU A 18 3.85 2.30 5.20
CA LEU A 18 4.57 3.51 4.81
C LEU A 18 5.65 3.89 5.84
N VAL A 19 5.33 3.87 7.13
CA VAL A 19 6.32 4.14 8.19
C VAL A 19 7.47 3.13 8.12
N THR A 20 7.16 1.83 8.03
CA THR A 20 8.16 0.77 7.95
C THR A 20 9.01 0.90 6.69
N PHE A 21 8.43 1.32 5.56
CA PHE A 21 9.15 1.61 4.33
C PHE A 21 10.20 2.71 4.52
N PHE A 22 9.82 3.86 5.10
CA PHE A 22 10.75 4.97 5.34
C PHE A 22 11.87 4.59 6.31
N VAL A 23 11.55 3.83 7.37
CA VAL A 23 12.54 3.33 8.33
C VAL A 23 13.51 2.35 7.63
N ALA A 24 12.99 1.39 6.87
CA ALA A 24 13.82 0.45 6.10
C ALA A 24 14.72 1.20 5.10
N PHE A 25 14.18 2.18 4.39
CA PHE A 25 14.89 3.01 3.42
C PHE A 25 16.06 3.76 4.08
N SER A 26 15.81 4.43 5.20
CA SER A 26 16.86 5.15 5.96
C SER A 26 17.94 4.20 6.48
N MET A 27 17.56 3.01 6.95
CA MET A 27 18.52 2.04 7.49
C MET A 27 19.37 1.36 6.41
N TYR A 28 18.81 1.10 5.23
CA TYR A 28 19.57 0.65 4.07
C TYR A 28 20.56 1.71 3.60
N LYS A 29 20.17 2.99 3.59
CA LYS A 29 21.10 4.10 3.26
C LYS A 29 22.28 4.18 4.23
N ASN A 30 22.05 3.87 5.51
CA ASN A 30 23.07 3.85 6.55
C ASN A 30 23.81 2.50 6.70
N ASN A 31 23.63 1.56 5.77
CA ASN A 31 24.25 0.22 5.80
C ASN A 31 24.11 -0.55 7.13
N LYS A 32 23.00 -0.33 7.85
CA LYS A 32 22.77 -0.99 9.15
C LYS A 32 22.33 -2.45 8.94
N LYS A 33 22.97 -3.40 9.63
CA LYS A 33 22.60 -4.83 9.59
C LYS A 33 21.12 -5.07 9.93
N ALA A 34 20.54 -4.25 10.81
CA ALA A 34 19.13 -4.30 11.21
C ALA A 34 18.15 -3.94 10.07
N ALA A 35 18.60 -3.35 8.95
CA ALA A 35 17.76 -3.07 7.78
C ALA A 35 17.10 -4.35 7.21
N LYS A 36 17.75 -5.51 7.33
CA LYS A 36 17.18 -6.78 6.89
C LYS A 36 15.94 -7.16 7.69
N GLY A 37 15.94 -6.93 9.01
CA GLY A 37 14.79 -7.24 9.87
C GLY A 37 13.59 -6.37 9.52
N ILE A 38 13.81 -5.07 9.33
CA ILE A 38 12.74 -4.13 8.98
C ILE A 38 12.20 -4.38 7.57
N HIS A 39 13.06 -4.79 6.62
CA HIS A 39 12.59 -5.23 5.31
C HIS A 39 11.71 -6.48 5.41
N MET A 40 12.06 -7.45 6.26
CA MET A 40 11.20 -8.61 6.49
C MET A 40 9.84 -8.22 7.10
N ALA A 41 9.82 -7.26 8.03
CA ALA A 41 8.58 -6.70 8.56
C ALA A 41 7.76 -5.98 7.48
N PHE A 42 8.41 -5.18 6.62
CA PHE A 42 7.76 -4.54 5.48
C PHE A 42 7.09 -5.55 4.55
N ARG A 43 7.76 -6.68 4.25
CA ARG A 43 7.19 -7.75 3.43
C ARG A 43 5.95 -8.39 4.05
N LEU A 44 5.96 -8.59 5.37
CA LEU A 44 4.79 -9.11 6.08
C LEU A 44 3.62 -8.11 6.04
N LEU A 45 3.89 -6.84 6.30
CA LEU A 45 2.89 -5.76 6.20
C LEU A 45 2.35 -5.62 4.78
N LEU A 46 3.20 -5.80 3.77
CA LEU A 46 2.82 -5.76 2.35
C LEU A 46 1.81 -6.86 2.02
N LEU A 47 2.09 -8.10 2.44
CA LEU A 47 1.17 -9.23 2.29
C LEU A 47 -0.16 -9.00 3.03
N LEU A 48 -0.11 -8.51 4.27
CA LEU A 48 -1.33 -8.19 5.05
C LEU A 48 -2.15 -7.08 4.39
N THR A 49 -1.51 -6.02 3.92
CA THR A 49 -2.16 -4.89 3.24
C THR A 49 -2.81 -5.37 1.94
N PHE A 50 -2.13 -6.23 1.19
CA PHE A 50 -2.69 -6.82 -0.03
C PHE A 50 -3.90 -7.73 0.26
N ALA A 51 -3.78 -8.64 1.23
CA ALA A 51 -4.85 -9.56 1.60
C ALA A 51 -6.10 -8.82 2.11
N THR A 52 -5.90 -7.80 2.97
CA THR A 52 -7.00 -6.96 3.46
C THR A 52 -7.62 -6.11 2.35
N GLY A 53 -6.82 -5.59 1.42
CA GLY A 53 -7.32 -4.87 0.25
C GLY A 53 -8.16 -5.75 -0.69
N LEU A 54 -7.69 -6.97 -0.96
CA LEU A 54 -8.43 -7.98 -1.74
C LEU A 54 -9.75 -8.35 -1.08
N TYR A 55 -9.74 -8.60 0.23
CA TYR A 55 -10.96 -8.90 0.98
C TYR A 55 -11.98 -7.76 0.88
N LEU A 56 -11.53 -6.51 1.04
CA LEU A 56 -12.38 -5.33 0.93
C LEU A 56 -12.98 -5.22 -0.48
N TYR A 57 -12.17 -5.44 -1.51
CA TYR A 57 -12.62 -5.44 -2.89
C TYR A 57 -13.67 -6.52 -3.17
N ILE A 58 -13.43 -7.77 -2.79
CA ILE A 58 -14.40 -8.87 -2.98
C ILE A 58 -15.72 -8.56 -2.26
N LYS A 59 -15.66 -8.00 -1.05
CA LYS A 59 -16.86 -7.60 -0.30
C LYS A 59 -17.64 -6.49 -0.98
N ILE A 60 -16.97 -5.48 -1.51
CA ILE A 60 -17.61 -4.37 -2.23
C ILE A 60 -18.23 -4.87 -3.55
N MET A 61 -17.50 -5.70 -4.30
CA MET A 61 -18.01 -6.29 -5.56
C MET A 61 -19.19 -7.23 -5.32
N GLY A 62 -19.20 -7.96 -4.19
CA GLY A 62 -20.32 -8.83 -3.81
C GLY A 62 -21.54 -8.12 -3.23
N MET A 63 -21.43 -6.84 -2.88
CA MET A 63 -22.53 -6.02 -2.34
C MET A 63 -23.21 -5.13 -3.39
N SER A 64 -22.58 -4.90 -4.55
CA SER A 64 -23.10 -4.03 -5.59
C SER A 64 -23.48 -4.83 -6.83
N GLU A 65 -24.72 -4.68 -7.32
CA GLU A 65 -25.17 -5.28 -8.58
C GLU A 65 -24.53 -4.62 -9.82
N ASN A 66 -24.03 -3.38 -9.68
CA ASN A 66 -23.27 -2.65 -10.70
C ASN A 66 -22.07 -1.95 -10.04
N PRO A 67 -20.95 -2.67 -9.79
CA PRO A 67 -19.77 -2.04 -9.22
C PRO A 67 -19.18 -1.03 -10.21
N ASP A 68 -18.94 0.19 -9.73
CA ASP A 68 -18.28 1.24 -10.51
C ASP A 68 -16.91 0.74 -11.02
N PRO A 69 -16.60 0.85 -12.33
CA PRO A 69 -15.31 0.43 -12.88
C PRO A 69 -14.09 0.99 -12.15
N LEU A 70 -14.25 2.13 -11.47
CA LEU A 70 -13.21 2.76 -10.67
C LEU A 70 -12.71 1.88 -9.51
N TYR A 71 -13.50 0.91 -9.02
CA TYR A 71 -13.03 -0.05 -8.01
C TYR A 71 -11.93 -0.98 -8.53
N HIS A 72 -11.98 -1.36 -9.81
CA HIS A 72 -10.91 -2.14 -10.45
C HIS A 72 -9.63 -1.33 -10.61
N ALA A 73 -9.77 -0.04 -10.97
CA ALA A 73 -8.63 0.87 -11.06
C ALA A 73 -7.97 1.06 -9.68
N LYS A 74 -8.76 1.19 -8.61
CA LYS A 74 -8.24 1.34 -7.25
C LYS A 74 -7.40 0.14 -6.80
N ILE A 75 -7.88 -1.09 -7.01
CA ILE A 75 -7.13 -2.28 -6.57
C ILE A 75 -5.86 -2.50 -7.39
N THR A 76 -5.88 -2.21 -8.69
CA THR A 76 -4.70 -2.31 -9.55
C THR A 76 -3.64 -1.27 -9.19
N LEU A 77 -4.04 -0.03 -8.90
CA LEU A 77 -3.14 1.02 -8.42
C LEU A 77 -2.57 0.69 -7.04
N GLY A 78 -3.40 0.18 -6.12
CA GLY A 78 -2.95 -0.32 -4.83
C GLY A 78 -1.90 -1.42 -4.97
N LEU A 79 -2.15 -2.43 -5.80
CA LEU A 79 -1.18 -3.49 -6.07
C LEU A 79 0.12 -2.95 -6.69
N LEU A 80 0.02 -2.06 -7.68
CA LEU A 80 1.20 -1.42 -8.29
C LEU A 80 2.03 -0.68 -7.25
N SER A 81 1.41 0.08 -6.36
CA SER A 81 2.14 0.80 -5.31
C SER A 81 2.91 -0.17 -4.39
N LEU A 82 2.32 -1.30 -3.99
CA LEU A 82 3.00 -2.29 -3.14
C LEU A 82 4.22 -2.89 -3.86
N ILE A 83 4.07 -3.21 -5.15
CA ILE A 83 5.16 -3.71 -5.99
C ILE A 83 6.29 -2.69 -6.09
N PHE A 84 5.96 -1.42 -6.36
CA PHE A 84 6.95 -0.35 -6.45
C PHE A 84 7.69 -0.13 -5.12
N GLY A 85 7.00 -0.26 -3.99
CA GLY A 85 7.61 -0.21 -2.66
C GLY A 85 8.67 -1.30 -2.47
N GLU A 86 8.32 -2.56 -2.73
CA GLU A 86 9.27 -3.68 -2.64
C GLU A 86 10.45 -3.51 -3.62
N LEU A 87 10.18 -3.12 -4.87
CA LEU A 87 11.23 -2.90 -5.87
C LEU A 87 12.20 -1.80 -5.46
N THR A 88 11.70 -0.76 -4.79
CA THR A 88 12.53 0.34 -4.28
C THR A 88 13.50 -0.16 -3.21
N LEU A 89 13.02 -0.90 -2.21
CA LEU A 89 13.86 -1.44 -1.15
C LEU A 89 14.85 -2.49 -1.66
N VAL A 90 14.44 -3.34 -2.61
CA VAL A 90 15.32 -4.33 -3.24
C VAL A 90 16.42 -3.65 -4.07
N ARG A 91 16.10 -2.60 -4.83
CA ARG A 91 17.09 -1.83 -5.60
C ARG A 91 18.06 -1.10 -4.69
N LEU A 92 17.55 -0.51 -3.61
CA LEU A 92 18.37 0.16 -2.59
C LEU A 92 19.36 -0.81 -1.94
N LYS A 93 18.90 -2.02 -1.56
CA LYS A 93 19.77 -3.09 -1.06
C LYS A 93 20.85 -3.50 -2.08
N LYS A 94 20.53 -3.47 -3.37
CA LYS A 94 21.46 -3.80 -4.47
C LYS A 94 22.36 -2.63 -4.90
N GLY A 95 22.25 -1.46 -4.26
CA GLY A 95 23.02 -0.27 -4.65
C GLY A 95 22.69 0.27 -6.05
N LYS A 96 21.54 -0.10 -6.61
CA LYS A 96 21.12 0.32 -7.96
C LYS A 96 20.35 1.64 -7.90
N ALA A 97 20.27 2.35 -9.03
CA ALA A 97 19.44 3.55 -9.16
C ALA A 97 18.00 3.29 -8.69
N TYR A 98 17.58 4.06 -7.68
CA TYR A 98 16.29 3.91 -7.00
C TYR A 98 15.42 5.18 -7.06
N SER A 99 15.97 6.31 -7.51
CA SER A 99 15.29 7.62 -7.53
C SER A 99 13.95 7.57 -8.27
N GLY A 100 13.92 6.99 -9.48
CA GLY A 100 12.67 6.84 -10.25
C GLY A 100 11.63 5.94 -9.58
N PHE A 101 12.06 4.91 -8.86
CA PHE A 101 11.15 3.99 -8.15
C PHE A 101 10.57 4.62 -6.88
N VAL A 102 11.35 5.43 -6.16
CA VAL A 102 10.85 6.21 -5.01
C VAL A 102 9.78 7.20 -5.46
N ILE A 103 10.05 7.95 -6.54
CA ILE A 103 9.09 8.92 -7.08
C ILE A 103 7.81 8.21 -7.53
N GLY A 104 7.95 7.12 -8.31
CA GLY A 104 6.82 6.31 -8.75
C GLY A 104 6.01 5.74 -7.58
N PHE A 105 6.68 5.26 -6.52
CA PHE A 105 6.02 4.77 -5.32
C PHE A 105 5.21 5.87 -4.63
N ILE A 106 5.80 7.05 -4.39
CA ILE A 106 5.12 8.16 -3.72
C ILE A 106 3.89 8.60 -4.54
N VAL A 107 4.03 8.75 -5.85
CA VAL A 107 2.94 9.14 -6.75
C VAL A 107 1.83 8.08 -6.74
N LEU A 108 2.17 6.79 -6.86
CA LEU A 108 1.19 5.70 -6.84
C LEU A 108 0.45 5.63 -5.50
N VAL A 109 1.13 5.81 -4.37
CA VAL A 109 0.51 5.84 -3.05
C VAL A 109 -0.46 7.02 -2.95
N LEU A 110 -0.05 8.22 -3.35
CA LEU A 110 -0.90 9.41 -3.36
C LEU A 110 -2.15 9.19 -4.21
N VAL A 111 -1.99 8.72 -5.45
CA VAL A 111 -3.11 8.44 -6.35
C VAL A 111 -4.04 7.36 -5.79
N THR A 112 -3.49 6.30 -5.19
CA THR A 112 -4.28 5.23 -4.55
C THR A 112 -5.10 5.74 -3.38
N VAL A 113 -4.52 6.63 -2.56
CA VAL A 113 -5.21 7.26 -1.43
C VAL A 113 -6.28 8.24 -1.92
N PHE A 114 -5.98 9.08 -2.91
CA PHE A 114 -6.93 10.01 -3.51
C PHE A 114 -8.13 9.31 -4.16
N LEU A 115 -7.88 8.29 -5.00
CA LEU A 115 -8.95 7.43 -5.52
C LEU A 115 -9.70 6.76 -4.37
N GLY A 116 -9.00 6.34 -3.34
CA GLY A 116 -9.61 5.75 -2.16
C GLY A 116 -10.65 6.62 -1.47
N TYR A 117 -10.43 7.94 -1.45
CA TYR A 117 -11.35 8.95 -0.94
C TYR A 117 -12.44 9.36 -1.95
N SER A 118 -12.13 9.39 -3.25
CA SER A 118 -13.05 9.85 -4.29
C SER A 118 -14.15 8.86 -4.66
N LEU A 119 -14.02 7.58 -4.29
CA LEU A 119 -15.04 6.57 -4.60
C LEU A 119 -16.25 6.66 -3.65
N PRO A 120 -17.47 6.30 -4.10
CA PRO A 120 -18.73 6.49 -3.34
C PRO A 120 -18.83 5.71 -2.02
N TYR A 121 -18.07 4.62 -1.86
CA TYR A 121 -17.88 3.90 -0.58
C TYR A 121 -16.59 4.31 0.18
N GLY A 122 -15.92 5.38 -0.25
CA GLY A 122 -14.84 6.03 0.49
C GLY A 122 -15.37 6.73 1.75
N MET A 123 -14.48 7.03 2.70
CA MET A 123 -14.87 7.77 3.92
C MET A 123 -15.40 9.16 3.50
N LYS A 124 -16.72 9.37 3.64
CA LYS A 124 -17.31 10.70 3.53
C LYS A 124 -16.82 11.52 4.73
N PHE A 125 -15.91 12.47 4.47
CA PHE A 125 -15.69 13.55 5.42
C PHE A 125 -16.84 14.54 5.21
N PHE A 126 -17.83 14.41 6.10
CA PHE A 126 -19.07 15.20 6.19
C PHE A 126 -20.14 14.89 5.14
#